data_AF-A0A959C9F5-F1
#
_entry.id   AF-A0A959C9F5-F1
#
_cell.length_a   1.000
_cell.length_b   1.000
_cell.length_c   1.000
_cell.angle_alpha   90.00
_cell.angle_beta   90.00
_cell.angle_gamma   90.00
#
_symmetry.space_group_name_H-M   'P 1'
#
loop_
_entity.id
_entity.type
_entity.pdbx_description
1 polymer ?
#
loop_
_entity_poly.entity_id
_entity_poly.type
_entity_poly.pdbx_seq_one_letter_code
_entity_poly.pdbx_strand_id
1 'polypeptide(L)'
;MNNKALTPILLFLATGLHAQMWNGVDTLYGNEWIDYSRIYYKIKVADDGIYRLDQQTLVNAGFPVATVPAEQFRLYRNGQQVPLYVTTDAIAGDQDYIEFYGQKNRDELDRYLFGDPNSE
;
A
#
# COMPACT_ATOMS: atom_id res chain seq x y z
N MET A 1 30.48 50.45 -12.16
CA MET A 1 29.19 50.23 -11.48
C MET A 1 29.08 48.73 -11.22
N ASN A 2 28.96 48.35 -9.96
CA ASN A 2 29.12 46.98 -9.47
C ASN A 2 27.82 46.18 -9.61
N ASN A 3 27.80 45.18 -10.49
CA ASN A 3 26.63 44.32 -10.73
C ASN A 3 26.57 43.14 -9.72
N LYS A 4 26.89 43.39 -8.44
CA LYS A 4 26.90 42.35 -7.40
C LYS A 4 25.60 42.26 -6.58
N ALA A 5 24.57 43.01 -6.96
CA ALA A 5 23.32 43.07 -6.22
C ALA A 5 22.26 42.04 -6.65
N LEU A 6 22.49 41.28 -7.74
CA LEU A 6 21.48 40.33 -8.24
C LEU A 6 21.60 38.91 -7.68
N THR A 7 22.69 38.59 -6.97
CA THR A 7 22.98 37.23 -6.50
C THR A 7 22.38 36.80 -5.15
N PRO A 8 21.79 37.65 -4.28
CA PRO A 8 21.10 37.14 -3.09
C PRO A 8 19.61 36.84 -3.31
N ILE A 9 19.01 37.33 -4.41
CA ILE A 9 17.57 37.17 -4.69
C ILE A 9 17.25 35.75 -5.19
N LEU A 10 18.19 35.10 -5.88
CA LEU A 10 17.99 33.75 -6.43
C LEU A 10 18.06 32.65 -5.34
N LEU A 11 18.70 32.91 -4.19
CA LEU A 11 18.86 31.93 -3.12
C LEU A 11 17.66 31.88 -2.16
N PHE A 12 16.78 32.89 -2.17
CA PHE A 12 15.58 32.93 -1.32
C PHE A 12 14.35 32.26 -1.95
N LEU A 13 14.42 31.86 -3.22
CA LEU A 13 13.31 31.25 -3.96
C LEU A 13 13.29 29.71 -3.88
N ALA A 14 14.27 29.08 -3.22
CA ALA A 14 14.42 27.63 -3.19
C ALA A 14 13.73 26.91 -2.01
N THR A 15 13.08 27.63 -1.09
CA THR A 15 12.48 27.05 0.13
C THR A 15 11.01 26.62 -0.03
N GLY A 16 10.44 26.66 -1.24
CA GLY A 16 9.00 26.44 -1.49
C GLY A 16 8.59 25.10 -2.09
N LEU A 17 9.49 24.13 -2.26
CA LEU A 17 9.12 22.82 -2.82
C LEU A 17 8.52 21.93 -1.71
N HIS A 18 7.24 22.11 -1.46
CA HIS A 18 6.45 21.20 -0.64
C HIS A 18 5.90 20.08 -1.53
N ALA A 19 6.59 18.93 -1.57
CA ALA A 19 6.09 17.71 -2.22
C ALA A 19 5.03 16.96 -1.40
N GLN A 20 4.52 17.60 -0.34
CA GLN A 20 3.69 16.97 0.68
C GLN A 20 2.21 17.30 0.45
N MET A 21 1.33 16.30 0.54
CA MET A 21 -0.09 16.45 0.21
C MET A 21 -0.83 17.01 1.42
N TRP A 22 -1.10 18.32 1.42
CA TRP A 22 -1.82 18.98 2.52
C TRP A 22 -3.33 18.82 2.37
N ASN A 23 -4.02 18.28 3.39
CA ASN A 23 -5.46 18.04 3.36
C ASN A 23 -6.29 19.10 4.13
N GLY A 24 -5.68 20.21 4.56
CA GLY A 24 -6.34 21.25 5.35
C GLY A 24 -6.13 21.13 6.87
N VAL A 25 -5.71 19.97 7.36
CA VAL A 25 -5.52 19.69 8.80
C VAL A 25 -4.14 19.11 9.08
N ASP A 26 -3.66 18.21 8.22
CA ASP A 26 -2.36 17.56 8.37
C ASP A 26 -1.64 17.40 7.02
N THR A 27 -0.36 17.09 7.12
CA THR A 27 0.48 16.74 5.99
C THR A 27 0.39 15.23 5.74
N LEU A 28 -0.12 14.84 4.57
CA LEU A 28 -0.16 13.45 4.14
C LEU A 28 1.08 13.09 3.31
N TYR A 29 1.65 11.93 3.63
CA TYR A 29 2.83 11.30 3.02
C TYR A 29 2.47 10.02 2.24
N GLY A 30 1.25 9.49 2.37
CA GLY A 30 0.75 8.33 1.63
C GLY A 30 0.99 6.97 2.30
N ASN A 31 1.66 6.95 3.46
CA ASN A 31 1.91 5.75 4.26
C ASN A 31 1.00 5.64 5.50
N GLU A 32 -0.04 6.46 5.60
CA GLU A 32 -0.93 6.53 6.78
C GLU A 32 -1.71 5.25 7.06
N TRP A 33 -1.81 4.38 6.04
CA TRP A 33 -2.42 3.07 6.17
C TRP A 33 -1.56 2.06 6.97
N ILE A 34 -0.30 2.38 7.22
CA ILE A 34 0.65 1.52 7.94
C ILE A 34 0.60 1.84 9.44
N ASP A 35 0.17 0.87 10.23
CA ASP A 35 0.32 0.86 11.68
C ASP A 35 1.58 0.06 12.03
N TYR A 36 2.66 0.77 12.35
CA TYR A 36 3.97 0.17 12.65
C TYR A 36 3.99 -0.74 13.89
N SER A 37 2.93 -0.74 14.70
CA SER A 37 2.78 -1.68 15.82
C SER A 37 2.24 -3.05 15.40
N ARG A 38 1.78 -3.19 14.14
CA ARG A 38 1.17 -4.42 13.62
C ARG A 38 2.13 -5.22 12.74
N ILE A 39 1.84 -6.51 12.64
CA ILE A 39 2.51 -7.45 11.74
C ILE A 39 1.70 -7.53 10.43
N TYR A 40 2.41 -7.44 9.31
CA TYR A 40 1.82 -7.51 7.98
C TYR A 40 2.33 -8.72 7.21
N TYR A 41 1.46 -9.33 6.41
CA TYR A 41 1.76 -10.46 5.54
C TYR A 41 1.62 -10.03 4.09
N LYS A 42 2.53 -10.48 3.22
CA LYS A 42 2.57 -10.10 1.81
C LYS A 42 2.11 -11.26 0.94
N ILE A 43 1.07 -11.02 0.15
CA ILE A 43 0.62 -11.94 -0.89
C ILE A 43 1.20 -11.45 -2.22
N LYS A 44 1.86 -12.35 -2.95
CA LYS A 44 2.34 -12.08 -4.32
C LYS A 44 1.35 -12.68 -5.30
N VAL A 45 0.87 -11.86 -6.24
CA VAL A 45 -0.01 -12.29 -7.32
C VAL A 45 0.74 -12.17 -8.64
N ALA A 46 0.59 -13.18 -9.51
CA ALA A 46 1.29 -13.23 -10.79
C ALA A 46 0.49 -12.52 -11.89
N ASP A 47 -0.84 -12.61 -11.83
CA ASP A 47 -1.77 -12.14 -12.84
C ASP A 47 -2.98 -11.46 -12.19
N ASP A 48 -3.76 -10.75 -12.99
CA ASP A 48 -5.02 -10.18 -12.55
C ASP A 48 -6.08 -11.30 -12.46
N GLY A 49 -6.79 -11.43 -11.34
CA GLY A 49 -7.79 -12.49 -11.19
C GLY A 49 -8.33 -12.66 -9.77
N ILE A 50 -9.28 -13.58 -9.61
CA ILE A 50 -9.79 -13.99 -8.30
C ILE A 50 -8.85 -15.04 -7.72
N TYR A 51 -8.37 -14.78 -6.50
CA TYR A 51 -7.52 -15.68 -5.75
C TYR A 51 -8.29 -16.20 -4.54
N ARG A 52 -8.14 -17.50 -4.27
CA ARG A 52 -8.61 -18.15 -3.05
C ARG A 52 -7.41 -18.64 -2.25
N LEU A 53 -7.36 -18.29 -0.97
CA LEU A 53 -6.40 -18.85 -0.02
C LEU A 53 -7.18 -19.61 1.05
N ASP A 54 -6.94 -20.92 1.15
CA ASP A 54 -7.49 -21.72 2.23
C ASP A 54 -6.82 -21.40 3.57
N GLN A 55 -7.47 -21.79 4.66
CA GLN A 55 -6.95 -21.60 6.01
C GLN A 55 -5.53 -22.17 6.16
N GLN A 56 -5.25 -23.35 5.59
CA GLN A 56 -3.96 -24.01 5.72
C GLN A 56 -2.83 -23.21 5.05
N THR A 57 -3.11 -22.55 3.92
CA THR A 57 -2.17 -21.65 3.25
C THR A 57 -1.80 -20.47 4.15
N LEU A 58 -2.78 -19.91 4.86
CA LEU A 58 -2.55 -18.83 5.82
C LEU A 58 -1.72 -19.31 7.03
N VAL A 59 -2.02 -20.49 7.57
CA VAL A 59 -1.24 -21.14 8.64
C VAL A 59 0.22 -21.34 8.22
N ASN A 60 0.43 -21.88 7.01
CA ASN A 60 1.76 -22.15 6.48
C ASN A 60 2.58 -20.86 6.26
N ALA A 61 1.90 -19.74 5.99
CA ALA A 61 2.52 -18.42 5.90
C ALA A 61 2.80 -17.78 7.28
N GLY A 62 2.43 -18.44 8.37
CA GLY A 62 2.57 -17.95 9.74
C GLY A 62 1.47 -16.97 10.17
N PHE A 63 0.40 -16.82 9.39
CA PHE A 63 -0.71 -15.93 9.73
C PHE A 63 -1.50 -16.49 10.92
N PRO A 64 -1.86 -15.67 11.93
CA PRO A 64 -2.43 -16.12 13.19
C PRO A 64 -3.94 -16.43 13.11
N VAL A 65 -4.35 -17.32 12.19
CA VAL A 65 -5.76 -17.68 11.97
C VAL A 65 -6.46 -18.27 13.20
N ALA A 66 -5.70 -18.86 14.13
CA ALA A 66 -6.24 -19.49 15.34
C ALA A 66 -6.63 -18.48 16.44
N THR A 67 -6.14 -17.24 16.38
CA THR A 67 -6.35 -16.22 17.42
C THR A 67 -7.04 -14.97 16.90
N VAL A 68 -7.09 -14.76 15.58
CA VAL A 68 -7.72 -13.61 14.94
C VAL A 68 -8.97 -14.06 14.18
N PRO A 69 -10.17 -13.56 14.53
CA PRO A 69 -11.39 -13.81 13.77
C PRO A 69 -11.28 -13.34 12.32
N ALA A 70 -11.84 -14.12 11.39
CA ALA A 70 -11.76 -13.84 9.95
C ALA A 70 -12.44 -12.52 9.56
N GLU A 71 -13.50 -12.09 10.27
CA GLU A 71 -14.13 -10.77 10.06
C GLU A 71 -13.16 -9.60 10.27
N GLN A 72 -12.06 -9.81 11.00
CA GLN A 72 -11.05 -8.80 11.29
C GLN A 72 -9.94 -8.75 10.25
N PHE A 73 -9.93 -9.68 9.29
CA PHE A 73 -8.91 -9.69 8.24
C PHE A 73 -9.07 -8.46 7.35
N ARG A 74 -7.95 -7.85 6.99
CA ARG A 74 -7.90 -6.68 6.14
C ARG A 74 -6.83 -6.90 5.08
N LEU A 75 -7.18 -6.63 3.83
CA LEU A 75 -6.27 -6.67 2.70
C LEU A 75 -6.10 -5.25 2.17
N TYR A 76 -4.85 -4.87 1.90
CA TYR A 76 -4.52 -3.57 1.34
C TYR A 76 -3.64 -3.74 0.10
N ARG A 77 -3.89 -2.90 -0.91
CA ARG A 77 -3.03 -2.70 -2.09
C ARG A 77 -2.82 -1.21 -2.26
N ASN A 78 -1.55 -0.79 -2.35
CA ASN A 78 -1.16 0.62 -2.51
C ASN A 78 -1.88 1.58 -1.53
N GLY A 79 -1.99 1.16 -0.26
CA GLY A 79 -2.63 1.92 0.81
C GLY A 79 -4.16 1.96 0.78
N GLN A 80 -4.80 1.32 -0.19
CA GLN A 80 -6.26 1.21 -0.28
C GLN A 80 -6.71 -0.18 0.14
N GLN A 81 -7.80 -0.24 0.91
CA GLN A 81 -8.40 -1.50 1.31
C GLN A 81 -9.02 -2.19 0.08
N VAL A 82 -8.68 -3.46 -0.13
CA VAL A 82 -9.25 -4.30 -1.18
C VAL A 82 -10.40 -5.10 -0.59
N PRO A 83 -11.55 -5.23 -1.28
CA PRO A 83 -12.62 -6.12 -0.86
C PRO A 83 -12.09 -7.55 -0.63
N LEU A 84 -12.43 -8.10 0.53
CA LEU A 84 -12.04 -9.43 0.97
C LEU A 84 -13.29 -10.18 1.35
N TYR A 85 -13.56 -11.28 0.66
CA TYR A 85 -14.56 -12.24 1.07
C TYR A 85 -13.94 -13.22 2.07
N VAL A 86 -14.70 -13.52 3.13
CA VAL A 86 -14.37 -14.51 4.14
C VAL A 86 -15.56 -15.46 4.28
N THR A 87 -15.31 -16.76 4.43
CA THR A 87 -16.39 -17.74 4.56
C THR A 87 -17.08 -17.73 5.92
N THR A 88 -16.43 -17.15 6.93
CA THR A 88 -16.91 -17.07 8.32
C THR A 88 -16.51 -15.73 8.92
N ASP A 89 -17.29 -15.27 9.89
CA ASP A 89 -16.96 -14.08 10.70
C ASP A 89 -16.14 -14.45 11.96
N ALA A 90 -16.08 -15.74 12.30
CA ALA A 90 -15.40 -16.25 13.49
C ALA A 90 -13.96 -16.70 13.21
N ILE A 91 -13.36 -17.44 14.14
CA ILE A 91 -12.09 -18.15 13.89
C ILE A 91 -12.26 -19.12 12.72
N ALA A 92 -11.39 -19.00 11.72
CA ALA A 92 -11.41 -19.83 10.52
C ALA A 92 -10.99 -21.28 10.83
N GLY A 93 -11.86 -22.24 10.49
CA GLY A 93 -11.58 -23.66 10.56
C GLY A 93 -10.97 -24.22 9.26
N ASP A 94 -10.77 -25.53 9.23
CA ASP A 94 -10.03 -26.21 8.14
C ASP A 94 -10.71 -26.13 6.77
N GLN A 95 -12.01 -25.84 6.71
CA GLN A 95 -12.77 -25.70 5.47
C GLN A 95 -12.99 -24.23 5.06
N ASP A 96 -12.54 -23.29 5.88
CA ASP A 96 -12.70 -21.87 5.64
C ASP A 96 -11.60 -21.33 4.72
N TYR A 97 -11.94 -20.27 3.99
CA TYR A 97 -11.04 -19.63 3.05
C TYR A 97 -11.35 -18.14 2.91
N ILE A 98 -10.41 -17.43 2.30
CA ILE A 98 -10.59 -16.05 1.88
C ILE A 98 -10.51 -15.94 0.36
N GLU A 99 -11.26 -14.98 -0.20
CA GLU A 99 -11.20 -14.64 -1.62
C GLU A 99 -11.06 -13.16 -1.83
N PHE A 100 -10.26 -12.80 -2.83
CA PHE A 100 -10.08 -11.40 -3.23
C PHE A 100 -9.71 -11.33 -4.70
N TYR A 101 -9.96 -10.17 -5.30
CA TYR A 101 -9.45 -9.86 -6.63
C TYR A 101 -8.01 -9.35 -6.49
N GLY A 102 -7.06 -10.15 -6.96
CA GLY A 102 -5.64 -9.79 -7.03
C GLY A 102 -5.36 -9.04 -8.33
N GLN A 103 -4.55 -8.00 -8.23
CA GLN A 103 -4.05 -7.25 -9.38
C GLN A 103 -2.53 -7.32 -9.39
N LYS A 104 -1.97 -7.77 -10.51
CA LYS A 104 -0.53 -7.77 -10.78
C LYS A 104 0.02 -6.37 -10.54
N ASN A 105 1.22 -6.29 -9.95
CA ASN A 105 1.91 -5.02 -9.85
C ASN A 105 2.35 -4.55 -11.26
N ARG A 106 2.01 -3.32 -11.62
CA ARG A 106 2.35 -2.68 -12.91
C ARG A 106 3.16 -1.39 -12.70
N ASP A 107 3.95 -1.38 -11.64
CA ASP A 107 4.85 -0.29 -11.25
C ASP A 107 4.19 1.10 -11.27
N GLU A 108 2.93 1.15 -10.86
CA GLU A 108 2.07 2.33 -10.91
C GLU A 108 2.66 3.51 -10.11
N LEU A 109 3.33 3.20 -8.99
CA LEU A 109 4.01 4.18 -8.13
C LEU A 109 5.31 4.69 -8.74
N ASP A 110 6.08 3.80 -9.35
CA ASP A 110 7.38 4.13 -9.95
C ASP A 110 7.24 4.64 -11.39
N ARG A 111 6.03 4.64 -11.94
CA ARG A 111 5.70 5.06 -13.30
C ARG A 111 6.33 6.40 -13.68
N TYR A 112 6.37 7.36 -12.75
CA TYR A 112 6.93 8.70 -13.00
C TYR A 112 8.46 8.78 -12.89
N LEU A 113 9.10 7.72 -12.40
CA LEU A 113 10.56 7.61 -12.34
C LEU A 113 11.15 7.06 -13.65
N PHE A 114 10.33 6.45 -14.51
CA PHE A 114 10.75 5.93 -15.80
C PHE A 114 10.68 6.97 -16.92
N GLY A 115 11.67 6.93 -17.82
CA GLY A 115 11.71 7.83 -18.99
C GLY A 115 10.61 7.54 -20.03
N ASP A 116 10.25 6.26 -20.18
CA ASP A 116 9.05 5.81 -20.92
C ASP A 116 8.31 4.76 -20.08
N PRO A 117 7.19 5.14 -19.43
CA PRO A 117 6.47 4.24 -18.53
C PRO A 117 5.56 3.21 -19.24
N ASN A 118 5.53 3.20 -20.59
CA ASN A 118 4.74 2.24 -21.36
C ASN A 118 5.59 1.15 -22.02
N SER A 119 6.93 1.27 -21.95
CA SER A 119 7.86 0.31 -22.54
C SER A 119 8.39 -0.75 -21.56
N GLU A 120 8.09 -0.59 -20.27
CA GLU A 120 8.39 -1.54 -19.18
C GLU A 120 7.12 -2.33 -18.81
#